data_AF-A0A939AKY6-F1
#
_entry.id   AF-A0A939AKY6-F1
#
_cell.length_a   1.000
_cell.length_b   1.000
_cell.length_c   1.000
_cell.angle_alpha   90.00
_cell.angle_beta   90.00
_cell.angle_gamma   90.00
#
_symmetry.space_group_name_H-M   'P 1'
#
loop_
_entity.id
_entity.type
_entity.pdbx_description
1 polymer ?
#
loop_
_entity_poly.entity_id
_entity_poly.type
_entity_poly.pdbx_seq_one_letter_code
_entity_poly.pdbx_strand_id
1 'polypeptide(L)'
;MLSKLDTILNIRPDERRNVYLMLAQYFFMGAAMLFAQTISMPLFLEYWDASAIPFTYIGIAVVVSTIRAVFLKIYERVSLSKWLWLTVLFIAITTLLLRGGLAIAPSKWLALLLPIWTQTLINLAVLAFWTLAAELFDVRQGKRLFGLLNAGSWLSYVVAGPFTSPLVKWLGTENLYIVIAICLFIALFIQGVIVRGMKKPQAQPTDSAPQEQPPISALFRNRYILLVFGLAAIWRVAYFVMDTIFYNMTAIQYPNAADSAIFIGGFFSMVGLLGFITDTFLTGRIISKYGLWAGLLTTPLALILSMSGFAGVGLFASTWTMGLFWFAIAGKFNNEGLGFTLDQSASSILYQPISDAMRPKARAIGEGIVQPAAIGIAGLLLTLLSNILKFDVLQLSFVYVLLAIGWLTLSIVLAGAYPKQLVEAINKRRFKREDLINVEEINVEVLFKSLKSGHEGTVIYSLDLLEELNHPDLKSELITLLGHPSSSVRISVLERIERIKPEQARAELPPRIEHEPIEQTRSAAVQAYSALTAEDINLILPYLNSNNNADTFGALVGLLKYGGENGFTISHEKLKKLAEHTSARNRFIAAQALR
;
A
#
# COMPACT_ATOMS: atom_id res chain seq x y z
N MET A 1 14.22 25.63 15.17
CA MET A 1 14.62 24.23 14.86
C MET A 1 13.42 23.40 14.42
N LEU A 2 12.31 23.40 15.17
CA LEU A 2 11.10 22.65 14.81
C LEU A 2 10.47 23.06 13.46
N SER A 3 10.45 24.36 13.10
CA SER A 3 9.90 24.81 11.81
C SER A 3 10.64 24.29 10.58
N LYS A 4 11.97 24.05 10.68
CA LYS A 4 12.75 23.45 9.58
C LYS A 4 12.48 21.95 9.42
N LEU A 5 12.25 21.25 10.55
CA LEU A 5 11.84 19.84 10.55
C LEU A 5 10.42 19.68 9.97
N ASP A 6 9.50 20.58 10.32
CA ASP A 6 8.13 20.57 9.77
C ASP A 6 8.13 20.76 8.24
N THR A 7 9.03 21.59 7.69
CA THR A 7 9.15 21.78 6.23
C THR A 7 9.72 20.55 5.53
N ILE A 8 10.72 19.88 6.12
CA ILE A 8 11.33 18.66 5.56
C ILE A 8 10.34 17.48 5.61
N LEU A 9 9.58 17.36 6.69
CA LEU A 9 8.59 16.31 6.90
C LEU A 9 7.24 16.65 6.26
N ASN A 10 7.16 17.79 5.57
CA ASN A 10 5.95 18.31 4.95
C ASN A 10 4.76 18.22 5.94
N ILE A 11 4.87 18.84 7.12
CA ILE A 11 3.83 18.91 8.15
C ILE A 11 3.26 20.32 8.12
N ARG A 12 1.93 20.45 8.09
CA ARG A 12 1.28 21.78 8.12
C ARG A 12 1.11 22.27 9.57
N PRO A 13 1.12 23.60 9.80
CA PRO A 13 1.07 24.16 11.16
C PRO A 13 -0.18 23.75 11.95
N ASP A 14 -1.32 23.60 11.28
CA ASP A 14 -2.62 23.21 11.83
C ASP A 14 -2.69 21.73 12.26
N GLU A 15 -1.89 20.86 11.63
CA GLU A 15 -1.88 19.42 11.89
C GLU A 15 -0.80 19.00 12.90
N ARG A 16 0.16 19.90 13.15
CA ARG A 16 1.39 19.66 13.91
C ARG A 16 1.16 18.98 15.26
N ARG A 17 0.18 19.47 16.03
CA ARG A 17 -0.16 18.90 17.35
C ARG A 17 -0.56 17.42 17.24
N ASN A 18 -1.45 17.10 16.31
CA ASN A 18 -1.97 15.74 16.17
C ASN A 18 -0.88 14.79 15.65
N VAL A 19 -0.05 15.24 14.70
CA VAL A 19 1.07 14.45 14.18
C VAL A 19 2.07 14.09 15.28
N TYR A 20 2.53 15.05 16.08
CA TYR A 20 3.50 14.76 17.15
C TYR A 20 2.91 13.92 18.28
N LEU A 21 1.64 14.14 18.66
CA LEU A 21 0.99 13.30 19.66
C LEU A 21 0.82 11.86 19.15
N MET A 22 0.46 11.68 17.88
CA MET A 22 0.36 10.36 17.25
C MET A 22 1.73 9.67 17.17
N LEU A 23 2.79 10.38 16.77
CA LEU A 23 4.16 9.86 16.79
C LEU A 23 4.59 9.42 18.18
N ALA A 24 4.34 10.25 19.20
CA ALA A 24 4.66 9.92 20.58
C ALA A 24 3.85 8.71 21.07
N GLN A 25 2.55 8.66 20.79
CA GLN A 25 1.71 7.52 21.15
C GLN A 25 2.23 6.23 20.52
N TYR A 26 2.51 6.21 19.21
CA TYR A 26 2.98 5.01 18.53
C TYR A 26 4.39 4.62 18.95
N PHE A 27 5.23 5.59 19.29
CA PHE A 27 6.54 5.32 19.88
C PHE A 27 6.41 4.54 21.19
N PHE A 28 5.53 4.95 22.11
CA PHE A 28 5.34 4.21 23.37
C PHE A 28 4.64 2.86 23.16
N MET A 29 3.69 2.76 22.23
CA MET A 29 3.09 1.47 21.85
C MET A 29 4.14 0.54 21.22
N GLY A 30 4.98 1.05 20.33
CA GLY A 30 6.05 0.30 19.70
C GLY A 30 7.11 -0.16 20.71
N ALA A 31 7.48 0.66 21.68
CA ALA A 31 8.36 0.25 22.78
C ALA A 31 7.76 -0.90 23.60
N ALA A 32 6.46 -0.83 23.90
CA ALA A 32 5.73 -1.92 24.56
C ALA A 32 5.71 -3.22 23.71
N MET A 33 5.48 -3.11 22.40
CA MET A 33 5.53 -4.24 21.47
C MET A 33 6.91 -4.89 21.42
N LEU A 34 7.96 -4.08 21.28
CA LEU A 34 9.35 -4.52 21.28
C LEU A 34 9.66 -5.30 22.55
N PHE A 35 9.50 -4.70 23.73
CA PHE A 35 9.84 -5.36 24.98
C PHE A 35 9.05 -6.66 25.17
N ALA A 36 7.77 -6.71 24.77
CA ALA A 36 6.97 -7.93 24.80
C ALA A 36 7.52 -9.03 23.88
N GLN A 37 7.91 -8.68 22.65
CA GLN A 37 8.58 -9.60 21.71
C GLN A 37 9.90 -10.11 22.27
N THR A 38 10.61 -9.25 22.99
CA THR A 38 11.93 -9.55 23.53
C THR A 38 11.90 -10.52 24.70
N ILE A 39 10.96 -10.40 25.63
CA ILE A 39 10.96 -11.21 26.86
C ILE A 39 10.06 -12.44 26.80
N SER A 40 9.03 -12.46 25.96
CA SER A 40 8.00 -13.49 26.02
C SER A 40 8.49 -14.89 25.65
N MET A 41 9.25 -15.04 24.56
CA MET A 41 9.81 -16.35 24.19
C MET A 41 10.91 -16.83 25.14
N PRO A 42 11.87 -15.99 25.56
CA PRO A 42 12.82 -16.38 26.60
C PRO A 42 12.15 -16.89 27.87
N LEU A 43 11.15 -16.18 28.40
CA LEU A 43 10.40 -16.61 29.59
C LEU A 43 9.57 -17.87 29.33
N PHE A 44 9.02 -18.05 28.13
CA PHE A 44 8.35 -19.29 27.75
C PHE A 44 9.31 -20.49 27.80
N LEU A 45 10.53 -20.31 27.28
CA LEU A 45 11.54 -21.35 27.17
C LEU A 45 12.21 -21.72 28.51
N GLU A 46 12.00 -20.96 29.58
CA GLU A 46 12.39 -21.37 30.94
C GLU A 46 11.52 -22.52 31.47
N TYR A 47 10.27 -22.61 31.02
CA TYR A 47 9.29 -23.56 31.54
C TYR A 47 8.99 -24.70 30.55
N TRP A 48 9.24 -24.46 29.26
CA TRP A 48 8.95 -25.36 28.16
C TRP A 48 10.15 -25.54 27.24
N ASP A 49 10.34 -26.74 26.72
CA ASP A 49 11.33 -26.99 25.69
C ASP A 49 10.92 -26.35 24.35
N ALA A 50 11.89 -26.11 23.47
CA ALA A 50 11.64 -25.58 22.12
C ALA A 50 10.65 -26.43 21.30
N SER A 51 10.48 -27.72 21.63
CA SER A 51 9.47 -28.59 21.01
C SER A 51 8.02 -28.14 21.27
N ALA A 52 7.78 -27.26 22.25
CA ALA A 52 6.46 -26.74 22.57
C ALA A 52 6.14 -25.40 21.87
N ILE A 53 7.12 -24.78 21.19
CA ILE A 53 6.92 -23.56 20.39
C ILE A 53 5.70 -23.67 19.45
N PRO A 54 5.45 -24.79 18.73
CA PRO A 54 4.31 -24.89 17.81
C PRO A 54 2.95 -24.68 18.48
N PHE A 55 2.79 -25.07 19.76
CA PHE A 55 1.55 -24.87 20.50
C PHE A 55 1.26 -23.38 20.75
N THR A 56 2.30 -22.55 20.88
CA THR A 56 2.12 -21.10 20.99
C THR A 56 1.47 -20.54 19.72
N TYR A 57 1.84 -21.04 18.54
CA TYR A 57 1.29 -20.57 17.26
C TYR A 57 -0.16 -21.01 17.04
N ILE A 58 -0.50 -22.24 17.43
CA ILE A 58 -1.91 -22.68 17.47
C ILE A 58 -2.71 -21.77 18.42
N GLY A 59 -2.17 -21.50 19.61
CA GLY A 59 -2.75 -20.59 20.57
C GLY A 59 -2.94 -19.16 20.02
N ILE A 60 -1.94 -18.62 19.32
CA ILE A 60 -2.00 -17.32 18.64
C ILE A 60 -3.13 -17.29 17.62
N ALA A 61 -3.25 -18.31 16.77
CA ALA A 61 -4.29 -18.38 15.75
C ALA A 61 -5.71 -18.35 16.36
N VAL A 62 -5.92 -19.07 17.46
CA VAL A 62 -7.23 -19.12 18.14
C VAL A 62 -7.50 -17.85 18.92
N VAL A 63 -6.57 -17.42 19.77
CA VAL A 63 -6.77 -16.32 20.72
C VAL A 63 -6.82 -14.97 20.00
N VAL A 64 -5.89 -14.69 19.08
CA VAL A 64 -5.87 -13.42 18.36
C VAL A 64 -7.13 -13.26 17.49
N SER A 65 -7.56 -14.29 16.78
CA SER A 65 -8.80 -14.26 15.99
C SER A 65 -10.04 -14.06 16.85
N THR A 66 -10.13 -14.79 17.97
CA THR A 66 -11.27 -14.67 18.89
C THR A 66 -11.35 -13.27 19.48
N ILE A 67 -10.23 -12.74 19.97
CA ILE A 67 -10.17 -11.40 20.56
C ILE A 67 -10.49 -10.34 19.50
N ARG A 68 -9.93 -10.43 18.28
CA ARG A 68 -10.28 -9.51 17.18
C ARG A 68 -11.78 -9.53 16.87
N ALA A 69 -12.40 -10.70 16.79
CA ALA A 69 -13.83 -10.83 16.55
C ALA A 69 -14.67 -10.21 17.69
N VAL A 70 -14.25 -10.37 18.95
CA VAL A 70 -14.89 -9.73 20.11
C VAL A 70 -14.77 -8.20 20.02
N PHE A 71 -13.56 -7.68 19.75
CA PHE A 71 -13.33 -6.24 19.65
C PHE A 71 -14.06 -5.60 18.47
N LEU A 72 -14.27 -6.33 17.37
CA LEU A 72 -15.10 -5.88 16.25
C LEU A 72 -16.58 -5.76 16.67
N LYS A 73 -17.12 -6.75 17.39
CA LYS A 73 -18.50 -6.67 17.93
C LYS A 73 -18.66 -5.54 18.95
N ILE A 74 -17.62 -5.25 19.73
CA ILE A 74 -17.63 -4.12 20.67
C ILE A 74 -17.63 -2.80 19.88
N TYR A 75 -16.82 -2.70 18.82
CA TYR A 75 -16.74 -1.51 17.95
C TYR A 75 -18.11 -1.10 17.39
N GLU A 76 -18.93 -2.08 16.99
CA GLU A 76 -20.29 -1.83 16.47
C GLU A 76 -21.26 -1.27 17.53
N ARG A 77 -20.97 -1.44 18.82
CA ARG A 77 -21.89 -1.11 19.93
C ARG A 77 -21.50 0.11 20.74
N VAL A 78 -20.25 0.56 20.66
CA VAL A 78 -19.73 1.66 21.49
C VAL A 78 -19.16 2.76 20.61
N SER A 79 -19.22 4.00 21.09
CA SER A 79 -18.57 5.14 20.42
C SER A 79 -17.07 4.89 20.23
N LEU A 80 -16.50 5.32 19.12
CA LEU A 80 -15.07 5.19 18.79
C LEU A 80 -14.14 5.56 19.96
N SER A 81 -14.39 6.69 20.64
CA SER A 81 -13.60 7.13 21.80
C SER A 81 -13.57 6.10 22.93
N LYS A 82 -14.71 5.48 23.24
CA LYS A 82 -14.81 4.42 24.25
C LYS A 82 -14.12 3.14 23.79
N TRP A 83 -14.28 2.78 22.51
CA TRP A 83 -13.63 1.62 21.93
C TRP A 83 -12.10 1.73 22.01
N LEU A 84 -11.54 2.84 21.56
CA LEU A 84 -10.09 3.10 21.61
C LEU A 84 -9.54 3.02 23.03
N TRP A 85 -10.24 3.64 23.99
CA TRP A 85 -9.85 3.59 25.39
C TRP A 85 -9.90 2.18 25.96
N LEU A 86 -10.97 1.42 25.68
CA LEU A 86 -11.14 0.04 26.13
C LEU A 86 -10.04 -0.87 25.57
N THR A 87 -9.67 -0.72 24.30
CA THR A 87 -8.62 -1.53 23.66
C THR A 87 -7.26 -1.31 24.31
N VAL A 88 -6.82 -0.06 24.45
CA VAL A 88 -5.49 0.24 25.02
C VAL A 88 -5.45 -0.05 26.53
N LEU A 89 -6.55 0.18 27.25
CA LEU A 89 -6.63 -0.18 28.66
C LEU A 89 -6.59 -1.70 28.86
N PHE A 90 -7.32 -2.46 28.02
CA PHE A 90 -7.33 -3.92 28.08
C PHE A 90 -5.91 -4.50 27.92
N ILE A 91 -5.15 -4.01 26.95
CA ILE A 91 -3.76 -4.46 26.78
C ILE A 91 -2.85 -4.05 27.95
N ALA A 92 -3.03 -2.85 28.52
CA ALA A 92 -2.24 -2.39 29.66
C ALA A 92 -2.52 -3.22 30.93
N ILE A 93 -3.80 -3.39 31.28
CA ILE A 93 -4.23 -4.14 32.47
C ILE A 93 -3.84 -5.60 32.35
N THR A 94 -4.10 -6.24 31.21
CA THR A 94 -3.80 -7.68 31.04
C THR A 94 -2.29 -7.93 31.14
N THR A 95 -1.46 -7.01 30.62
CA THR A 95 0.00 -7.08 30.79
C THR A 95 0.42 -7.03 32.27
N LEU A 96 -0.20 -6.16 33.07
CA LEU A 96 0.04 -6.14 34.52
C LEU A 96 -0.46 -7.41 35.22
N LEU A 97 -1.61 -7.94 34.83
CA LEU A 97 -2.15 -9.19 35.38
C LEU A 97 -1.22 -10.37 35.09
N LEU A 98 -0.60 -10.42 33.91
CA LEU A 98 0.40 -11.45 33.60
C LEU A 98 1.64 -11.32 34.47
N ARG A 99 2.14 -10.09 34.71
CA ARG A 99 3.23 -9.87 35.67
C ARG A 99 2.88 -10.34 37.07
N GLY A 100 1.68 -9.98 37.54
CA GLY A 100 1.17 -10.39 38.85
C GLY A 100 1.01 -11.91 38.95
N GLY A 101 0.51 -12.54 37.89
CA GLY A 101 0.43 -13.99 37.78
C GLY A 101 1.80 -14.66 37.89
N LEU A 102 2.83 -14.12 37.22
CA LEU A 102 4.20 -14.62 37.31
C LEU A 102 4.78 -14.47 38.71
N ALA A 103 4.43 -13.39 39.43
CA ALA A 103 4.89 -13.15 40.80
C ALA A 103 4.24 -14.07 41.84
N ILE A 104 2.95 -14.37 41.68
CA ILE A 104 2.15 -15.10 42.69
C ILE A 104 2.17 -16.61 42.44
N ALA A 105 2.01 -17.02 41.18
CA ALA A 105 1.82 -18.41 40.79
C ALA A 105 2.45 -18.69 39.41
N PRO A 106 3.79 -18.68 39.31
CA PRO A 106 4.47 -19.04 38.07
C PRO A 106 4.08 -20.47 37.68
N SER A 107 3.59 -20.64 36.46
CA SER A 107 3.13 -21.94 35.96
C SER A 107 3.45 -22.11 34.49
N LYS A 108 3.60 -23.37 34.06
CA LYS A 108 3.84 -23.70 32.65
C LYS A 108 2.75 -23.13 31.73
N TRP A 109 1.49 -23.16 32.15
CA TRP A 109 0.38 -22.62 31.37
C TRP A 109 0.43 -21.10 31.24
N LEU A 110 0.85 -20.40 32.30
CA LEU A 110 1.06 -18.96 32.24
C LEU A 110 2.23 -18.61 31.31
N ALA A 111 3.32 -19.37 31.34
CA ALA A 111 4.45 -19.20 30.42
C ALA A 111 4.03 -19.41 28.95
N LEU A 112 3.19 -20.42 28.66
CA LEU A 112 2.61 -20.65 27.33
C LEU A 112 1.75 -19.48 26.84
N LEU A 113 1.07 -18.79 27.76
CA LEU A 113 0.24 -17.63 27.45
C LEU A 113 1.07 -16.40 27.05
N LEU A 114 2.33 -16.29 27.48
CA LEU A 114 3.14 -15.08 27.26
C LEU A 114 3.34 -14.74 25.77
N PRO A 115 3.78 -15.67 24.88
CA PRO A 115 3.96 -15.33 23.47
C PRO A 115 2.63 -15.12 22.74
N ILE A 116 1.58 -15.84 23.16
CA ILE A 116 0.21 -15.66 22.66
C ILE A 116 -0.28 -14.24 22.99
N TRP A 117 -0.03 -13.79 24.21
CA TRP A 117 -0.35 -12.45 24.65
C TRP A 117 0.45 -11.39 23.91
N THR A 118 1.76 -11.59 23.72
CA THR A 118 2.61 -10.66 22.95
C THR A 118 2.03 -10.42 21.56
N GLN A 119 1.65 -11.47 20.83
CA GLN A 119 1.02 -11.33 19.52
C GLN A 119 -0.35 -10.62 19.61
N THR A 120 -1.14 -10.90 20.65
CA THR A 120 -2.41 -10.21 20.89
C THR A 120 -2.21 -8.72 21.13
N LEU A 121 -1.24 -8.34 21.97
CA LEU A 121 -0.86 -6.97 22.29
C LEU A 121 -0.47 -6.22 21.02
N ILE A 122 0.45 -6.76 20.21
CA ILE A 122 0.90 -6.13 18.96
C ILE A 122 -0.30 -5.88 18.04
N ASN A 123 -1.12 -6.91 17.80
CA ASN A 123 -2.23 -6.81 16.87
C ASN A 123 -3.29 -5.80 17.33
N LEU A 124 -3.60 -5.73 18.62
CA LEU A 124 -4.57 -4.77 19.15
C LEU A 124 -4.02 -3.34 19.21
N ALA A 125 -2.74 -3.16 19.53
CA ALA A 125 -2.12 -1.84 19.59
C ALA A 125 -1.98 -1.24 18.19
N VAL A 126 -1.56 -2.02 17.18
CA VAL A 126 -1.56 -1.59 15.77
C VAL A 126 -2.98 -1.25 15.30
N LEU A 127 -3.97 -2.07 15.62
CA LEU A 127 -5.36 -1.82 15.27
C LEU A 127 -5.89 -0.52 15.90
N ALA A 128 -5.65 -0.30 17.20
CA ALA A 128 -6.07 0.91 17.91
C ALA A 128 -5.41 2.16 17.32
N PHE A 129 -4.11 2.09 17.01
CA PHE A 129 -3.37 3.18 16.42
C PHE A 129 -3.90 3.58 15.04
N TRP A 130 -4.04 2.63 14.11
CA TRP A 130 -4.50 2.93 12.75
C TRP A 130 -5.97 3.34 12.71
N THR A 131 -6.80 2.82 13.60
CA THR A 131 -8.20 3.27 13.73
C THR A 131 -8.25 4.73 14.17
N LEU A 132 -7.42 5.15 15.12
CA LEU A 132 -7.31 6.55 15.54
C LEU A 132 -6.72 7.43 14.44
N ALA A 133 -5.70 6.97 13.72
CA ALA A 133 -5.10 7.69 12.60
C ALA A 133 -6.10 7.96 11.47
N ALA A 134 -6.89 6.95 11.11
CA ALA A 134 -7.91 7.06 10.06
C ALA A 134 -9.03 8.05 10.40
N GLU A 135 -9.31 8.26 11.69
CA GLU A 135 -10.30 9.24 12.14
C GLU A 135 -9.73 10.67 12.22
N LEU A 136 -8.44 10.82 12.55
CA LEU A 136 -7.80 12.13 12.72
C LEU A 136 -7.38 12.78 11.42
N PHE A 137 -7.01 11.98 10.42
CA PHE A 137 -6.43 12.46 9.17
C PHE A 137 -7.32 12.08 8.00
N ASP A 138 -7.60 13.07 7.15
CA ASP A 138 -8.31 12.82 5.90
C ASP A 138 -7.44 12.00 4.91
N VAL A 139 -8.04 11.55 3.80
CA VAL A 139 -7.35 10.74 2.79
C VAL A 139 -6.11 11.44 2.20
N ARG A 140 -6.11 12.78 2.11
CA ARG A 140 -5.00 13.57 1.55
C ARG A 140 -3.86 13.67 2.56
N GLN A 141 -4.19 13.98 3.82
CA GLN A 141 -3.26 14.02 4.94
C GLN A 141 -2.64 12.63 5.17
N GLY A 142 -3.44 11.58 5.12
CA GLY A 142 -3.01 10.20 5.33
C GLY A 142 -1.92 9.78 4.34
N LYS A 143 -2.06 10.11 3.05
CA LYS A 143 -1.03 9.80 2.03
C LYS A 143 0.34 10.39 2.34
N ARG A 144 0.36 11.58 2.93
CA ARG A 144 1.60 12.29 3.26
C ARG A 144 2.15 11.88 4.62
N LEU A 145 1.28 11.68 5.61
CA LEU A 145 1.66 11.55 7.01
C LEU A 145 1.74 10.10 7.49
N PHE A 146 1.05 9.13 6.87
CA PHE A 146 0.99 7.76 7.38
C PHE A 146 2.35 7.05 7.33
N GLY A 147 3.19 7.33 6.33
CA GLY A 147 4.57 6.84 6.30
C GLY A 147 5.38 7.36 7.49
N LEU A 148 5.30 8.67 7.76
CA LEU A 148 5.94 9.28 8.93
C LEU A 148 5.39 8.72 10.25
N LEU A 149 4.07 8.58 10.36
CA LEU A 149 3.41 8.01 11.53
C LEU A 149 3.87 6.58 11.78
N ASN A 150 3.95 5.74 10.73
CA ASN A 150 4.45 4.37 10.83
C ASN A 150 5.89 4.32 11.33
N ALA A 151 6.74 5.26 10.91
CA ALA A 151 8.12 5.38 11.36
C ALA A 151 8.25 5.59 12.88
N GLY A 152 7.19 6.06 13.56
CA GLY A 152 7.16 6.18 15.03
C GLY A 152 7.38 4.85 15.75
N SER A 153 6.82 3.75 15.24
CA SER A 153 7.04 2.42 15.82
C SER A 153 8.47 1.93 15.57
N TRP A 154 8.97 2.03 14.33
CA TRP A 154 10.35 1.62 14.04
C TRP A 154 11.39 2.44 14.80
N LEU A 155 11.16 3.75 14.97
CA LEU A 155 11.99 4.60 15.79
C LEU A 155 12.02 4.12 17.25
N SER A 156 10.89 3.64 17.78
CA SER A 156 10.88 3.05 19.11
C SER A 156 11.72 1.77 19.21
N TYR A 157 11.77 0.95 18.17
CA TYR A 157 12.61 -0.26 18.15
C TYR A 157 14.10 0.12 18.20
N VAL A 158 14.50 1.13 17.42
CA VAL A 158 15.86 1.67 17.39
C VAL A 158 16.26 2.27 18.74
N VAL A 159 15.36 3.01 19.37
CA VAL A 159 15.67 3.73 20.62
C VAL A 159 15.55 2.81 21.83
N ALA A 160 14.47 2.04 21.96
CA ALA A 160 14.18 1.22 23.14
C ALA A 160 14.93 -0.13 23.15
N GLY A 161 15.30 -0.68 21.99
CA GLY A 161 16.04 -1.94 21.87
C GLY A 161 17.31 -1.99 22.72
N PRO A 162 18.22 -1.00 22.62
CA PRO A 162 19.43 -0.94 23.44
C PRO A 162 19.16 -0.84 24.94
N PHE A 163 18.01 -0.27 25.36
CA PHE A 163 17.62 -0.21 26.77
C PHE A 163 17.16 -1.56 27.34
N THR A 164 16.92 -2.57 26.51
CA THR A 164 16.64 -3.94 26.99
C THR A 164 17.76 -4.43 27.91
N SER A 165 19.03 -4.22 27.53
CA SER A 165 20.19 -4.67 28.32
C SER A 165 20.23 -4.13 29.75
N PRO A 166 20.24 -2.80 29.96
CA PRO A 166 20.23 -2.25 31.32
C PRO A 166 18.93 -2.57 32.07
N LEU A 167 17.76 -2.54 31.41
CA LEU A 167 16.48 -2.84 32.08
C LEU A 167 16.41 -4.28 32.58
N VAL A 168 16.84 -5.25 31.76
CA VAL A 168 16.87 -6.67 32.17
C VAL A 168 17.86 -6.87 33.32
N LYS A 169 19.04 -6.23 33.28
CA LYS A 169 20.05 -6.35 34.34
C LYS A 169 19.61 -5.70 35.66
N TRP A 170 18.87 -4.59 35.61
CA TRP A 170 18.48 -3.85 36.82
C TRP A 170 17.15 -4.31 37.40
N LEU A 171 16.16 -4.56 36.55
CA LEU A 171 14.80 -4.91 36.98
C LEU A 171 14.58 -6.42 36.95
N GLY A 172 15.32 -7.18 36.14
CA GLY A 172 15.02 -8.58 35.85
C GLY A 172 14.03 -8.75 34.70
N THR A 173 14.13 -9.86 33.97
CA THR A 173 13.37 -10.14 32.74
C THR A 173 11.86 -10.08 32.95
N GLU A 174 11.33 -10.66 34.04
CA GLU A 174 9.89 -10.65 34.32
C GLU A 174 9.35 -9.23 34.57
N ASN A 175 10.13 -8.38 35.24
CA ASN A 175 9.71 -7.02 35.61
C ASN A 175 9.62 -6.08 34.40
N LEU A 176 10.15 -6.47 33.24
CA LEU A 176 9.91 -5.72 32.00
C LEU A 176 8.43 -5.67 31.61
N TYR A 177 7.58 -6.60 32.07
CA TYR A 177 6.12 -6.47 31.91
C TYR A 177 5.54 -5.22 32.59
N ILE A 178 6.18 -4.73 33.66
CA ILE A 178 5.81 -3.46 34.29
C ILE A 178 6.20 -2.29 33.37
N VAL A 179 7.39 -2.35 32.76
CA VAL A 179 7.84 -1.34 31.80
C VAL A 179 6.91 -1.29 30.59
N ILE A 180 6.51 -2.44 30.05
CA ILE A 180 5.52 -2.57 28.97
C ILE A 180 4.21 -1.88 29.37
N ALA A 181 3.69 -2.19 30.57
CA ALA A 181 2.46 -1.57 31.06
C ALA A 181 2.59 -0.05 31.22
N ILE A 182 3.71 0.45 31.75
CA ILE A 182 3.99 1.90 31.87
C ILE A 182 3.96 2.56 30.49
N CYS A 183 4.64 1.99 29.49
CA CYS A 183 4.59 2.49 28.12
C CYS A 183 3.15 2.53 27.58
N LEU A 184 2.35 1.49 27.82
CA LEU A 184 0.94 1.44 27.40
C LEU A 184 0.07 2.46 28.14
N PHE A 185 0.31 2.73 29.43
CA PHE A 185 -0.42 3.78 30.16
C PHE A 185 -0.05 5.18 29.68
N ILE A 186 1.22 5.43 29.33
CA ILE A 186 1.64 6.68 28.69
C ILE A 186 0.94 6.83 27.33
N ALA A 187 0.93 5.77 26.52
CA ALA A 187 0.22 5.78 25.24
C ALA A 187 -1.29 6.02 25.42
N LEU A 188 -1.92 5.40 26.43
CA LEU A 188 -3.33 5.61 26.78
C LEU A 188 -3.61 7.07 27.19
N PHE A 189 -2.71 7.67 27.98
CA PHE A 189 -2.82 9.07 28.38
C PHE A 189 -2.74 10.01 27.17
N ILE A 190 -1.75 9.81 26.30
CA ILE A 190 -1.59 10.58 25.06
C ILE A 190 -2.83 10.43 24.18
N GLN A 191 -3.33 9.20 24.01
CA GLN A 191 -4.57 8.92 23.29
C GLN A 191 -5.76 9.69 23.89
N GLY A 192 -5.88 9.74 25.21
CA GLY A 192 -6.91 10.52 25.89
C GLY A 192 -6.83 12.01 25.60
N VAL A 193 -5.61 12.57 25.52
CA VAL A 193 -5.39 13.98 25.13
C VAL A 193 -5.82 14.24 23.69
N ILE A 194 -5.50 13.32 22.78
CA ILE A 194 -5.90 13.40 21.37
C ILE A 194 -7.42 13.36 21.24
N VAL A 195 -8.06 12.33 21.81
CA VAL A 195 -9.51 12.09 21.71
C VAL A 195 -10.32 13.23 22.32
N ARG A 196 -9.86 13.86 23.41
CA ARG A 196 -10.50 15.06 23.98
C ARG A 196 -10.41 16.28 23.07
N GLY A 197 -9.37 16.36 22.24
CA GLY A 197 -9.18 17.44 21.27
C GLY A 197 -9.97 17.26 19.96
N MET A 198 -10.53 16.07 19.72
CA MET A 198 -11.33 15.79 18.54
C MET A 198 -12.68 16.51 18.62
N LYS A 199 -13.02 17.24 17.55
CA LYS A 199 -14.38 17.76 17.38
C LYS A 199 -15.31 16.55 17.17
N LYS A 200 -16.49 16.55 17.81
CA LYS A 200 -17.49 15.50 17.59
C LYS A 200 -17.75 15.34 16.09
N PRO A 201 -17.81 14.12 15.55
CA PRO A 201 -18.11 13.90 14.15
C PRO A 201 -19.45 14.59 13.82
N GLN A 202 -19.44 15.52 12.87
CA GLN A 202 -20.66 15.88 12.16
C GLN A 202 -21.01 14.66 11.32
N ALA A 203 -22.18 14.08 11.56
CA ALA A 203 -22.68 12.98 10.74
C ALA A 203 -22.77 13.47 9.29
N GLN A 204 -21.81 13.07 8.45
CA GLN A 204 -21.97 13.20 7.02
C GLN A 204 -23.07 12.22 6.61
N PRO A 205 -24.13 12.68 5.95
CA PRO A 205 -25.13 11.77 5.39
C PRO A 205 -24.40 10.85 4.44
N THR A 206 -24.39 9.55 4.76
CA THR A 206 -23.92 8.55 3.82
C THR A 206 -25.05 8.34 2.80
N ASP A 207 -25.17 9.27 1.85
CA ASP A 207 -26.04 9.12 0.67
C ASP A 207 -25.39 8.15 -0.34
N SER A 208 -24.97 6.99 0.15
CA SER A 208 -24.57 5.87 -0.69
C SER A 208 -25.76 4.93 -0.78
N ALA A 209 -26.47 4.98 -1.90
CA ALA A 209 -27.43 3.94 -2.25
C ALA A 209 -26.78 2.56 -2.05
N PRO A 210 -27.51 1.54 -1.53
CA PRO A 210 -26.94 0.22 -1.31
C PRO A 210 -26.46 -0.35 -2.65
N GLN A 211 -25.16 -0.27 -2.93
CA GLN A 211 -24.58 -1.05 -4.01
C GLN A 211 -24.73 -2.51 -3.62
N GLU A 212 -25.38 -3.32 -4.47
CA GLU A 212 -25.42 -4.77 -4.35
C GLU A 212 -23.98 -5.28 -4.26
N GLN A 213 -23.55 -5.58 -3.03
CA GLN A 213 -22.19 -6.00 -2.82
C GLN A 213 -22.05 -7.44 -3.29
N PRO A 214 -21.01 -7.77 -4.08
CA PRO A 214 -20.82 -9.13 -4.56
C PRO A 214 -20.73 -10.12 -3.39
N PRO A 215 -21.26 -11.35 -3.56
CA PRO A 215 -21.22 -12.37 -2.52
C PRO A 215 -19.78 -12.76 -2.21
N ILE A 216 -19.50 -13.14 -0.96
CA ILE A 216 -18.14 -13.55 -0.52
C ILE A 216 -17.60 -14.71 -1.38
N SER A 217 -18.48 -15.59 -1.85
CA SER A 217 -18.13 -16.69 -2.75
C SER A 217 -17.53 -16.24 -4.08
N ALA A 218 -17.81 -15.00 -4.52
CA ALA A 218 -17.21 -14.44 -5.73
C ALA A 218 -15.69 -14.22 -5.58
N LEU A 219 -15.20 -13.97 -4.36
CA LEU A 219 -13.77 -13.81 -4.10
C LEU A 219 -13.00 -15.11 -4.39
N PHE A 220 -13.57 -16.25 -3.97
CA PHE A 220 -12.98 -17.57 -4.16
C PHE A 220 -13.11 -18.09 -5.59
N ARG A 221 -13.90 -17.44 -6.45
CA ARG A 221 -13.96 -17.73 -7.90
C ARG A 221 -12.91 -16.96 -8.69
N ASN A 222 -12.39 -15.86 -8.14
CA ASN A 222 -11.40 -15.05 -8.82
C ASN A 222 -9.99 -15.62 -8.59
N ARG A 223 -9.40 -16.20 -9.65
CA ARG A 223 -8.05 -16.78 -9.62
C ARG A 223 -6.98 -15.80 -9.12
N TYR A 224 -7.07 -14.52 -9.47
CA TYR A 224 -6.10 -13.52 -9.02
C TYR A 224 -6.18 -13.31 -7.50
N ILE A 225 -7.40 -13.20 -6.95
CA ILE A 225 -7.61 -13.04 -5.49
C ILE A 225 -7.11 -14.29 -4.75
N LEU A 226 -7.37 -15.49 -5.27
CA LEU A 226 -6.84 -16.73 -4.70
C LEU A 226 -5.30 -16.78 -4.68
N LEU A 227 -4.64 -16.26 -5.72
CA LEU A 227 -3.18 -16.16 -5.73
C LEU A 227 -2.68 -15.20 -4.65
N VAL A 228 -3.33 -14.04 -4.47
CA VAL A 228 -3.00 -13.09 -3.40
C VAL A 228 -3.19 -13.72 -2.02
N PHE A 229 -4.27 -14.48 -1.81
CA PHE A 229 -4.47 -15.24 -0.57
C PHE A 229 -3.44 -16.34 -0.37
N GLY A 230 -3.07 -17.06 -1.43
CA GLY A 230 -2.00 -18.06 -1.40
C GLY A 230 -0.65 -17.46 -1.01
N LEU A 231 -0.32 -16.27 -1.55
CA LEU A 231 0.89 -15.53 -1.20
C LEU A 231 0.89 -15.12 0.28
N ALA A 232 -0.21 -14.55 0.77
CA ALA A 232 -0.34 -14.17 2.18
C ALA A 232 -0.24 -15.39 3.12
N ALA A 233 -0.83 -16.52 2.73
CA ALA A 233 -0.79 -17.75 3.50
C ALA A 233 0.61 -18.37 3.55
N ILE A 234 1.29 -18.52 2.41
CA ILE A 234 2.63 -19.13 2.37
C ILE A 234 3.65 -18.27 3.09
N TRP A 235 3.56 -16.93 2.97
CA TRP A 235 4.39 -16.00 3.73
C TRP A 235 4.20 -16.19 5.23
N ARG A 236 2.94 -16.30 5.69
CA ARG A 236 2.66 -16.49 7.13
C ARG A 236 3.12 -17.85 7.65
N VAL A 237 3.00 -18.92 6.86
CA VAL A 237 3.53 -20.23 7.24
C VAL A 237 5.05 -20.20 7.31
N ALA A 238 5.72 -19.66 6.29
CA ALA A 238 7.17 -19.49 6.28
C ALA A 238 7.63 -18.67 7.49
N TYR A 239 6.96 -17.55 7.78
CA TYR A 239 7.28 -16.69 8.93
C TYR A 239 7.41 -17.48 10.24
N PHE A 240 6.41 -18.31 10.58
CA PHE A 240 6.44 -19.07 11.84
C PHE A 240 7.42 -20.25 11.84
N VAL A 241 7.75 -20.81 10.67
CA VAL A 241 8.85 -21.78 10.55
C VAL A 241 10.19 -21.09 10.81
N MET A 242 10.41 -19.89 10.25
CA MET A 242 11.62 -19.07 10.54
C MET A 242 11.68 -18.68 12.02
N ASP A 243 10.56 -18.28 12.63
CA ASP A 243 10.51 -17.98 14.06
C ASP A 243 10.96 -19.18 14.90
N THR A 244 10.51 -20.38 14.56
CA THR A 244 10.91 -21.60 15.29
C THR A 244 12.41 -21.81 15.18
N ILE A 245 12.98 -21.71 13.98
CA ILE A 245 14.42 -21.85 13.75
C ILE A 245 15.19 -20.81 14.56
N PHE A 246 14.77 -19.54 14.50
CA PHE A 246 15.39 -18.43 15.21
C PHE A 246 15.37 -18.61 16.73
N TYR A 247 14.20 -18.88 17.32
CA TYR A 247 14.08 -19.01 18.77
C TYR A 247 14.79 -20.25 19.28
N ASN A 248 14.79 -21.36 18.53
CA ASN A 248 15.52 -22.57 18.90
C ASN A 248 17.04 -22.32 18.89
N MET A 249 17.58 -21.73 17.82
CA MET A 249 19.01 -21.37 17.77
C MET A 249 19.41 -20.35 18.82
N THR A 250 18.52 -19.40 19.13
CA THR A 250 18.76 -18.42 20.21
C THR A 250 18.77 -19.10 21.58
N ALA A 251 17.88 -20.07 21.83
CA ALA A 251 17.85 -20.83 23.07
C ALA A 251 19.10 -21.70 23.27
N ILE A 252 19.63 -22.28 22.18
CA ILE A 252 20.87 -23.05 22.20
C ILE A 252 22.07 -22.14 22.53
N GLN A 253 22.13 -20.95 21.91
CA GLN A 253 23.24 -20.02 22.08
C GLN A 253 23.17 -19.24 23.41
N TYR A 254 21.96 -18.93 23.89
CA TYR A 254 21.67 -18.18 25.11
C TYR A 254 20.65 -18.94 25.97
N PRO A 255 21.10 -19.94 26.77
CA PRO A 255 20.20 -20.75 27.59
C PRO A 255 19.51 -19.97 28.72
N ASN A 256 20.11 -18.86 29.18
CA ASN A 256 19.53 -18.01 30.20
C ASN A 256 18.54 -17.01 29.56
N ALA A 257 17.34 -16.88 30.13
CA ALA A 257 16.31 -16.00 29.57
C ALA A 257 16.70 -14.52 29.57
N ALA A 258 17.48 -14.05 30.55
CA ALA A 258 17.98 -12.69 30.58
C ALA A 258 18.92 -12.43 29.39
N ASP A 259 19.93 -13.27 29.17
CA ASP A 259 20.86 -13.10 28.06
C ASP A 259 20.17 -13.21 26.70
N SER A 260 19.23 -14.17 26.58
CA SER A 260 18.39 -14.34 25.39
C SER A 260 17.55 -13.09 25.11
N ALA A 261 16.89 -12.54 26.13
CA ALA A 261 16.14 -11.30 26.01
C ALA A 261 17.05 -10.12 25.62
N ILE A 262 18.23 -9.98 26.23
CA ILE A 262 19.19 -8.91 25.90
C ILE A 262 19.61 -8.99 24.43
N PHE A 263 19.92 -10.19 23.94
CA PHE A 263 20.25 -10.41 22.54
C PHE A 263 19.08 -10.08 21.61
N ILE A 264 17.87 -10.59 21.90
CA ILE A 264 16.68 -10.37 21.09
C ILE A 264 16.31 -8.88 21.04
N GLY A 265 16.47 -8.14 22.13
CA GLY A 265 16.26 -6.68 22.17
C GLY A 265 17.22 -5.93 21.26
N GLY A 266 18.51 -6.30 21.27
CA GLY A 266 19.50 -5.76 20.34
C GLY A 266 19.22 -6.14 18.89
N PHE A 267 18.82 -7.38 18.64
CA PHE A 267 18.42 -7.87 17.32
C PHE A 267 17.26 -7.05 16.75
N PHE A 268 16.17 -6.88 17.50
CA PHE A 268 15.02 -6.09 17.03
C PHE A 268 15.34 -4.60 16.92
N SER A 269 16.34 -4.07 17.65
CA SER A 269 16.87 -2.73 17.41
C SER A 269 17.49 -2.60 16.01
N MET A 270 18.27 -3.60 15.58
CA MET A 270 18.87 -3.60 14.25
C MET A 270 17.82 -3.78 13.16
N VAL A 271 16.85 -4.67 13.38
CA VAL A 271 15.68 -4.83 12.49
C VAL A 271 14.93 -3.50 12.39
N GLY A 272 14.70 -2.82 13.51
CA GLY A 272 14.03 -1.53 13.54
C GLY A 272 14.79 -0.45 12.78
N LEU A 273 16.13 -0.45 12.84
CA LEU A 273 16.96 0.47 12.08
C LEU A 273 16.85 0.20 10.57
N LEU A 274 16.91 -1.07 10.18
CA LEU A 274 16.70 -1.46 8.79
C LEU A 274 15.29 -1.10 8.33
N GLY A 275 14.27 -1.38 9.14
CA GLY A 275 12.87 -1.06 8.86
C GLY A 275 12.67 0.43 8.64
N PHE A 276 13.21 1.25 9.55
CA PHE A 276 13.17 2.71 9.44
C PHE A 276 13.85 3.22 8.16
N ILE A 277 15.05 2.71 7.83
CA ILE A 277 15.76 3.09 6.61
C ILE A 277 14.99 2.64 5.36
N THR A 278 14.45 1.42 5.40
CA THR A 278 13.82 0.81 4.24
C THR A 278 12.50 1.49 3.91
N ASP A 279 11.63 1.66 4.91
CA ASP A 279 10.34 2.38 4.78
C ASP A 279 10.53 3.85 4.41
N THR A 280 11.53 4.53 4.96
CA THR A 280 11.73 5.97 4.72
C THR A 280 12.40 6.26 3.36
N PHE A 281 13.34 5.42 2.91
CA PHE A 281 14.22 5.79 1.79
C PHE A 281 14.32 4.77 0.64
N LEU A 282 14.12 3.47 0.89
CA LEU A 282 14.39 2.44 -0.11
C LEU A 282 13.11 1.93 -0.77
N THR A 283 12.04 1.67 -0.02
CA THR A 283 10.82 1.00 -0.54
C THR A 283 10.26 1.73 -1.76
N GLY A 284 9.99 3.03 -1.65
CA GLY A 284 9.46 3.82 -2.77
C GLY A 284 10.40 3.88 -3.97
N ARG A 285 11.72 3.97 -3.76
CA ARG A 285 12.72 4.02 -4.84
C ARG A 285 12.90 2.67 -5.54
N ILE A 286 12.87 1.57 -4.78
CA ILE A 286 13.01 0.22 -5.33
C ILE A 286 11.76 -0.11 -6.16
N ILE A 287 10.58 0.16 -5.62
CA ILE A 287 9.32 -0.10 -6.32
C ILE A 287 9.17 0.81 -7.55
N SER A 288 9.52 2.10 -7.47
CA SER A 288 9.42 2.99 -8.64
C SER A 288 10.40 2.65 -9.75
N LYS A 289 11.63 2.23 -9.41
CA LYS A 289 12.67 1.91 -10.41
C LYS A 289 12.53 0.51 -11.01
N TYR A 290 12.21 -0.49 -10.19
CA TYR A 290 12.22 -1.90 -10.59
C TYR A 290 10.83 -2.53 -10.64
N GLY A 291 9.78 -1.78 -10.31
CA GLY A 291 8.40 -2.23 -10.31
C GLY A 291 8.06 -3.22 -9.21
N LEU A 292 6.86 -3.80 -9.33
CA LEU A 292 6.32 -4.79 -8.39
C LEU A 292 7.17 -6.08 -8.29
N TRP A 293 7.94 -6.39 -9.35
CA TRP A 293 8.81 -7.56 -9.39
C TRP A 293 9.90 -7.52 -8.31
N ALA A 294 10.54 -6.37 -8.11
CA ALA A 294 11.54 -6.24 -7.05
C ALA A 294 10.89 -6.42 -5.67
N GLY A 295 9.75 -5.77 -5.43
CA GLY A 295 9.05 -5.87 -4.16
C GLY A 295 8.62 -7.29 -3.77
N LEU A 296 8.20 -8.13 -4.73
CA LEU A 296 7.69 -9.49 -4.45
C LEU A 296 8.77 -10.58 -4.44
N LEU A 297 9.91 -10.37 -5.09
CA LEU A 297 10.95 -11.39 -5.23
C LEU A 297 12.12 -11.22 -4.27
N THR A 298 12.42 -9.99 -3.83
CA THR A 298 13.61 -9.71 -3.03
C THR A 298 13.65 -10.51 -1.74
N THR A 299 12.54 -10.56 -0.99
CA THR A 299 12.49 -11.25 0.30
C THR A 299 12.58 -12.76 0.17
N PRO A 300 11.78 -13.47 -0.65
CA PRO A 300 11.93 -14.91 -0.80
C PRO A 300 13.32 -15.30 -1.34
N LEU A 301 13.95 -14.50 -2.22
CA LEU A 301 15.32 -14.76 -2.68
C LEU A 301 16.35 -14.61 -1.55
N ALA A 302 16.28 -13.55 -0.75
CA ALA A 302 17.17 -13.33 0.39
C ALA A 302 17.03 -14.45 1.44
N LEU A 303 15.81 -14.96 1.60
CA LEU A 303 15.48 -16.05 2.51
C LEU A 303 15.96 -17.41 2.00
N ILE A 304 15.81 -17.70 0.71
CA ILE A 304 16.40 -18.90 0.09
C ILE A 304 17.92 -18.87 0.26
N LEU A 305 18.57 -17.73 0.00
CA LEU A 305 20.03 -17.60 0.13
C LEU A 305 20.49 -17.85 1.57
N SER A 306 19.89 -17.17 2.55
CA SER A 306 20.26 -17.33 3.96
C SER A 306 19.98 -18.74 4.50
N MET A 307 18.84 -19.34 4.15
CA MET A 307 18.48 -20.68 4.63
C MET A 307 19.17 -21.82 3.88
N SER A 308 19.55 -21.61 2.62
CA SER A 308 20.45 -22.54 1.93
C SER A 308 21.84 -22.49 2.53
N GLY A 309 22.31 -21.31 2.96
CA GLY A 309 23.53 -21.18 3.75
C GLY A 309 23.46 -21.92 5.09
N PHE A 310 22.35 -21.76 5.82
CA PHE A 310 22.08 -22.52 7.06
C PHE A 310 22.14 -24.04 6.81
N ALA A 311 21.40 -24.53 5.81
CA ALA A 311 21.36 -25.94 5.46
C ALA A 311 22.73 -26.47 5.03
N GLY A 312 23.49 -25.68 4.26
CA GLY A 312 24.86 -26.01 3.85
C GLY A 312 25.80 -26.15 5.04
N VAL A 313 25.78 -25.22 6.00
CA VAL A 313 26.54 -25.35 7.24
C VAL A 313 26.11 -26.59 8.02
N GLY A 314 24.81 -26.85 8.13
CA GLY A 314 24.31 -28.02 8.85
C GLY A 314 24.68 -29.36 8.21
N LEU A 315 24.82 -29.44 6.89
CA LEU A 315 25.24 -30.65 6.18
C LEU A 315 26.75 -30.89 6.23
N PHE A 316 27.55 -29.84 5.99
CA PHE A 316 28.98 -29.98 5.74
C PHE A 316 29.86 -29.55 6.91
N ALA A 317 29.31 -28.80 7.87
CA ALA A 317 30.03 -28.24 9.01
C ALA A 317 29.13 -28.19 10.26
N SER A 318 28.41 -29.30 10.56
CA SER A 318 27.42 -29.36 11.64
C SER A 318 27.99 -29.03 13.04
N THR A 319 29.30 -29.20 13.24
CA THR A 319 30.01 -28.82 14.47
C THR A 319 30.20 -27.31 14.62
N TRP A 320 30.06 -26.53 13.54
CA TRP A 320 30.14 -25.08 13.54
C TRP A 320 28.80 -24.45 13.95
N THR A 321 28.44 -24.62 15.21
CA THR A 321 27.19 -24.10 15.81
C THR A 321 27.04 -22.59 15.66
N MET A 322 28.15 -21.85 15.72
CA MET A 322 28.17 -20.40 15.49
C MET A 322 27.77 -20.02 14.05
N GLY A 323 28.13 -20.84 13.05
CA GLY A 323 27.71 -20.65 11.67
C GLY A 323 26.20 -20.82 11.52
N LEU A 324 25.65 -21.92 12.07
CA LEU A 324 24.20 -22.15 12.11
C LEU A 324 23.47 -20.98 12.77
N PHE A 325 23.96 -20.52 13.91
CA PHE A 325 23.39 -19.40 14.64
C PHE A 325 23.31 -18.15 13.74
N TRP A 326 24.43 -17.68 13.17
CA TRP A 326 24.42 -16.46 12.37
C TRP A 326 23.61 -16.56 11.07
N PHE A 327 23.52 -17.72 10.43
CA PHE A 327 22.62 -17.91 9.29
C PHE A 327 21.14 -17.87 9.71
N ALA A 328 20.77 -18.43 10.86
CA ALA A 328 19.41 -18.28 11.41
C ALA A 328 19.08 -16.82 11.75
N ILE A 329 20.04 -16.09 12.35
CA ILE A 329 19.89 -14.65 12.61
C ILE A 329 19.74 -13.87 11.30
N ALA A 330 20.55 -14.14 10.29
CA ALA A 330 20.43 -13.50 8.98
C ALA A 330 19.09 -13.81 8.30
N GLY A 331 18.60 -15.06 8.40
CA GLY A 331 17.28 -15.46 7.92
C GLY A 331 16.16 -14.68 8.60
N LYS A 332 16.15 -14.62 9.93
CA LYS A 332 15.16 -13.86 10.70
C LYS A 332 15.27 -12.36 10.42
N PHE A 333 16.48 -11.82 10.29
CA PHE A 333 16.72 -10.41 9.97
C PHE A 333 16.14 -10.04 8.60
N ASN A 334 16.35 -10.88 7.59
CA ASN A 334 15.76 -10.71 6.26
C ASN A 334 14.23 -10.84 6.29
N ASN A 335 13.72 -11.84 7.03
CA ASN A 335 12.28 -12.08 7.15
C ASN A 335 11.54 -10.89 7.80
N GLU A 336 12.10 -10.35 8.88
CA GLU A 336 11.53 -9.19 9.57
C GLU A 336 11.76 -7.89 8.78
N GLY A 337 13.02 -7.64 8.40
CA GLY A 337 13.44 -6.38 7.80
C GLY A 337 12.89 -6.15 6.40
N LEU A 338 12.92 -7.16 5.52
CA LEU A 338 12.43 -7.05 4.14
C LEU A 338 10.95 -7.44 4.03
N GLY A 339 10.48 -8.40 4.83
CA GLY A 339 9.10 -8.88 4.79
C GLY A 339 8.08 -7.84 5.23
N PHE A 340 8.32 -7.15 6.35
CA PHE A 340 7.40 -6.11 6.84
C PHE A 340 7.55 -4.75 6.13
N THR A 341 8.51 -4.61 5.22
CA THR A 341 8.74 -3.36 4.48
C THR A 341 8.39 -3.54 3.00
N LEU A 342 9.25 -4.24 2.24
CA LEU A 342 9.12 -4.43 0.80
C LEU A 342 7.96 -5.36 0.45
N ASP A 343 7.87 -6.56 1.04
CA ASP A 343 6.80 -7.50 0.68
C ASP A 343 5.43 -6.98 1.10
N GLN A 344 5.34 -6.36 2.28
CA GLN A 344 4.09 -5.78 2.76
C GLN A 344 3.62 -4.64 1.85
N SER A 345 4.55 -3.80 1.38
CA SER A 345 4.25 -2.73 0.41
C SER A 345 3.82 -3.32 -0.94
N ALA A 346 4.56 -4.28 -1.47
CA ALA A 346 4.23 -4.97 -2.71
C ALA A 346 2.88 -5.70 -2.63
N SER A 347 2.59 -6.34 -1.49
CA SER A 347 1.31 -7.01 -1.23
C SER A 347 0.15 -6.01 -1.21
N SER A 348 0.38 -4.79 -0.72
CA SER A 348 -0.65 -3.74 -0.73
C SER A 348 -0.97 -3.28 -2.15
N ILE A 349 0.02 -3.23 -3.04
CA ILE A 349 -0.15 -2.92 -4.47
C ILE A 349 -0.96 -4.02 -5.18
N LEU A 350 -0.77 -5.29 -4.83
CA LEU A 350 -1.54 -6.41 -5.40
C LEU A 350 -3.07 -6.29 -5.20
N TYR A 351 -3.55 -5.51 -4.24
CA TYR A 351 -4.98 -5.26 -4.07
C TYR A 351 -5.53 -4.15 -4.99
N GLN A 352 -4.68 -3.33 -5.61
CA GLN A 352 -5.12 -2.19 -6.45
C GLN A 352 -5.95 -2.62 -7.67
N PRO A 353 -5.59 -3.68 -8.44
CA PRO A 353 -6.38 -4.10 -9.61
C PRO A 353 -7.74 -4.73 -9.24
N ILE A 354 -7.96 -5.07 -7.97
CA ILE A 354 -9.23 -5.62 -7.49
C ILE A 354 -10.26 -4.49 -7.46
N SER A 355 -11.45 -4.76 -8.01
CA SER A 355 -12.56 -3.79 -8.07
C SER A 355 -12.94 -3.26 -6.69
N ASP A 356 -13.35 -2.00 -6.61
CA ASP A 356 -13.61 -1.31 -5.34
C ASP A 356 -14.69 -1.99 -4.49
N ALA A 357 -15.69 -2.63 -5.12
CA ALA A 357 -16.71 -3.41 -4.41
C ALA A 357 -16.18 -4.69 -3.73
N MET A 358 -15.08 -5.26 -4.25
CA MET A 358 -14.46 -6.48 -3.72
C MET A 358 -13.22 -6.22 -2.89
N ARG A 359 -12.49 -5.11 -3.12
CA ARG A 359 -11.19 -4.83 -2.49
C ARG A 359 -11.27 -4.80 -0.95
N PRO A 360 -12.24 -4.10 -0.31
CA PRO A 360 -12.37 -4.11 1.15
C PRO A 360 -12.68 -5.50 1.70
N LYS A 361 -13.56 -6.27 1.03
CA LYS A 361 -13.87 -7.65 1.41
C LYS A 361 -12.66 -8.57 1.26
N ALA A 362 -11.92 -8.45 0.17
CA ALA A 362 -10.71 -9.24 -0.07
C ALA A 362 -9.67 -8.98 1.01
N ARG A 363 -9.42 -7.71 1.37
CA ARG A 363 -8.51 -7.35 2.48
C ARG A 363 -9.02 -7.90 3.82
N ALA A 364 -10.31 -7.73 4.14
CA ALA A 364 -10.89 -8.23 5.37
C ALA A 364 -10.80 -9.77 5.50
N ILE A 365 -11.04 -10.51 4.42
CA ILE A 365 -10.90 -11.99 4.41
C ILE A 365 -9.42 -12.38 4.49
N GLY A 366 -8.55 -11.69 3.74
CA GLY A 366 -7.10 -11.95 3.75
C GLY A 366 -6.49 -11.77 5.14
N GLU A 367 -6.73 -10.63 5.79
CA GLU A 367 -6.16 -10.27 7.09
C GLU A 367 -6.91 -10.90 8.28
N GLY A 368 -8.22 -11.11 8.13
CA GLY A 368 -9.09 -11.61 9.21
C GLY A 368 -9.26 -13.12 9.24
N ILE A 369 -9.10 -13.82 8.12
CA ILE A 369 -9.31 -15.28 8.03
C ILE A 369 -8.08 -15.99 7.49
N VAL A 370 -7.60 -15.60 6.30
CA VAL A 370 -6.52 -16.33 5.61
C VAL A 370 -5.23 -16.30 6.43
N GLN A 371 -4.82 -15.12 6.90
CA GLN A 371 -3.62 -14.99 7.71
C GLN A 371 -3.73 -15.79 9.02
N PRO A 372 -4.75 -15.62 9.89
CA PRO A 372 -4.85 -16.43 11.10
C PRO A 372 -4.95 -17.94 10.85
N ALA A 373 -5.67 -18.36 9.80
CA ALA A 373 -5.72 -19.77 9.40
C ALA A 373 -4.32 -20.29 9.03
N ALA A 374 -3.54 -19.49 8.29
CA ALA A 374 -2.16 -19.83 7.96
C ALA A 374 -1.25 -19.91 9.20
N ILE A 375 -1.46 -19.10 10.24
CA ILE A 375 -0.77 -19.25 11.54
C ILE A 375 -1.11 -20.60 12.16
N GLY A 376 -2.39 -20.97 12.19
CA GLY A 376 -2.85 -22.25 12.73
C GLY A 376 -2.28 -23.43 11.94
N ILE A 377 -2.28 -23.35 10.61
CA ILE A 377 -1.64 -24.33 9.72
C ILE A 377 -0.14 -24.43 10.02
N ALA A 378 0.56 -23.31 10.22
CA ALA A 378 1.98 -23.33 10.58
C ALA A 378 2.21 -24.04 11.92
N GLY A 379 1.40 -23.75 12.94
CA GLY A 379 1.47 -24.43 14.23
C GLY A 379 1.20 -25.93 14.12
N LEU A 380 0.19 -26.36 13.35
CA LEU A 380 -0.10 -27.77 13.12
C LEU A 380 1.00 -28.47 12.31
N LEU A 381 1.51 -27.81 11.26
CA LEU A 381 2.62 -28.30 10.44
C LEU A 381 3.88 -28.50 11.29
N LEU A 382 4.23 -27.50 12.09
CA LEU A 382 5.38 -27.58 12.99
C LEU A 382 5.17 -28.62 14.10
N THR A 383 3.95 -28.81 14.59
CA THR A 383 3.64 -29.90 15.54
C THR A 383 3.87 -31.26 14.89
N LEU A 384 3.41 -31.46 13.66
CA LEU A 384 3.65 -32.68 12.89
C LEU A 384 5.15 -32.91 12.67
N LEU A 385 5.88 -31.90 12.20
CA LEU A 385 7.29 -32.03 11.88
C LEU A 385 8.14 -32.21 13.14
N SER A 386 8.02 -31.34 14.14
CA SER A 386 8.90 -31.33 15.31
C SER A 386 8.48 -32.29 16.42
N ASN A 387 7.17 -32.48 16.68
CA ASN A 387 6.74 -33.34 17.79
C ASN A 387 6.49 -34.79 17.37
N ILE A 388 5.96 -35.03 16.17
CA ILE A 388 5.63 -36.37 15.67
C ILE A 388 6.81 -36.95 14.89
N LEU A 389 7.28 -36.25 13.85
CA LEU A 389 8.39 -36.70 13.00
C LEU A 389 9.78 -36.41 13.60
N LYS A 390 9.84 -35.68 14.73
CA LYS A 390 11.06 -35.33 15.47
C LYS A 390 12.09 -34.57 14.64
N PHE A 391 11.62 -33.69 13.76
CA PHE A 391 12.49 -32.85 12.95
C PHE A 391 13.27 -31.86 13.81
N ASP A 392 14.58 -31.82 13.59
CA ASP A 392 15.49 -30.84 14.17
C ASP A 392 15.53 -29.54 13.35
N VAL A 393 16.33 -28.56 13.80
CA VAL A 393 16.43 -27.25 13.14
C VAL A 393 16.99 -27.37 11.72
N LEU A 394 17.86 -28.35 11.46
CA LEU A 394 18.41 -28.61 10.14
C LEU A 394 17.33 -29.12 9.18
N GLN A 395 16.53 -30.10 9.59
CA GLN A 395 15.43 -30.60 8.78
C GLN A 395 14.36 -29.52 8.54
N LEU A 396 14.06 -28.69 9.54
CA LEU A 396 13.17 -27.54 9.38
C LEU A 396 13.70 -26.51 8.39
N SER A 397 15.03 -26.33 8.27
CA SER A 397 15.62 -25.43 7.27
C SER A 397 15.36 -25.89 5.83
N PHE A 398 15.36 -27.21 5.56
CA PHE A 398 15.01 -27.74 4.24
C PHE A 398 13.53 -27.53 3.93
N VAL A 399 12.67 -27.76 4.92
CA VAL A 399 11.24 -27.45 4.81
C VAL A 399 11.04 -25.97 4.52
N TYR A 400 11.79 -25.10 5.19
CA TYR A 400 11.74 -23.68 4.94
C TYR A 400 12.18 -23.31 3.52
N VAL A 401 13.31 -23.86 3.03
CA VAL A 401 13.77 -23.61 1.65
C VAL A 401 12.70 -24.05 0.64
N LEU A 402 12.05 -25.19 0.86
CA LEU A 402 10.94 -25.65 0.01
C LEU A 402 9.75 -24.66 0.03
N LEU A 403 9.36 -24.19 1.22
CA LEU A 403 8.32 -23.17 1.37
C LEU A 403 8.71 -21.86 0.69
N ALA A 404 9.96 -21.43 0.82
CA ALA A 404 10.47 -20.20 0.21
C ALA A 404 10.56 -20.30 -1.33
N ILE A 405 10.86 -21.48 -1.89
CA ILE A 405 10.74 -21.73 -3.33
C ILE A 405 9.27 -21.66 -3.77
N GLY A 406 8.36 -22.31 -3.05
CA GLY A 406 6.92 -22.20 -3.31
C GLY A 406 6.44 -20.75 -3.27
N TRP A 407 6.92 -19.99 -2.28
CA TRP A 407 6.64 -18.57 -2.15
C TRP A 407 7.20 -17.78 -3.34
N LEU A 408 8.46 -18.00 -3.72
CA LEU A 408 9.07 -17.37 -4.89
C LEU A 408 8.27 -17.64 -6.17
N THR A 409 7.83 -18.89 -6.37
CA THR A 409 7.02 -19.24 -7.55
C THR A 409 5.69 -18.49 -7.58
N LEU A 410 5.00 -18.39 -6.44
CA LEU A 410 3.77 -17.60 -6.33
C LEU A 410 4.00 -16.11 -6.59
N SER A 411 5.11 -15.56 -6.07
CA SER A 411 5.51 -14.18 -6.33
C SER A 411 5.75 -13.92 -7.83
N ILE A 412 6.45 -14.81 -8.53
CA ILE A 412 6.69 -14.71 -9.98
C ILE A 412 5.36 -14.76 -10.76
N VAL A 413 4.48 -15.70 -10.42
CA VAL A 413 3.17 -15.84 -11.08
C VAL A 413 2.31 -14.59 -10.87
N LEU A 414 2.29 -14.03 -9.65
CA LEU A 414 1.54 -12.81 -9.34
C LEU A 414 2.10 -11.58 -10.03
N ALA A 415 3.43 -11.42 -10.03
CA ALA A 415 4.09 -10.31 -10.70
C ALA A 415 3.82 -10.31 -12.21
N GLY A 416 3.73 -11.49 -12.84
CA GLY A 416 3.32 -11.64 -14.25
C GLY A 416 1.81 -11.46 -14.49
N ALA A 417 0.95 -11.78 -13.52
CA ALA A 417 -0.50 -11.62 -13.63
C ALA A 417 -0.96 -10.16 -13.42
N TYR A 418 -0.22 -9.38 -12.63
CA TYR A 418 -0.58 -8.03 -12.23
C TYR A 418 -0.84 -7.07 -13.42
N PRO A 419 0.07 -6.93 -14.42
CA PRO A 419 -0.17 -6.01 -15.53
C PRO A 419 -1.44 -6.33 -16.34
N LYS A 420 -1.75 -7.62 -16.50
CA LYS A 420 -2.95 -8.08 -17.21
C LYS A 420 -4.22 -7.67 -16.47
N GLN A 421 -4.25 -7.83 -15.15
CA GLN A 421 -5.37 -7.44 -14.32
C GLN A 421 -5.54 -5.92 -14.24
N LEU A 422 -4.43 -5.19 -14.20
CA LEU A 422 -4.46 -3.72 -14.21
C LEU A 422 -5.08 -3.20 -15.51
N VAL A 423 -4.65 -3.72 -16.67
CA VAL A 423 -5.23 -3.36 -17.98
C VAL A 423 -6.72 -3.72 -18.06
N GLU A 424 -7.11 -4.89 -17.56
CA GLU A 424 -8.53 -5.29 -17.54
C GLU A 424 -9.37 -4.38 -16.63
N ALA A 425 -8.82 -3.93 -15.49
CA ALA A 425 -9.46 -2.97 -14.60
C ALA A 425 -9.64 -1.60 -15.28
N ILE A 426 -8.60 -1.12 -15.98
CA ILE A 426 -8.65 0.14 -16.76
C ILE A 426 -9.72 0.06 -17.86
N ASN A 427 -9.70 -1.01 -18.66
CA ASN A 427 -10.59 -1.18 -19.81
C ASN A 427 -12.08 -1.21 -19.43
N LYS A 428 -12.41 -1.63 -18.20
CA LYS A 428 -13.79 -1.69 -17.73
C LYS A 428 -14.33 -0.33 -17.23
N ARG A 429 -13.65 0.80 -17.51
CA ARG A 429 -13.97 2.15 -17.00
C ARG A 429 -14.17 2.17 -15.47
N ARG A 430 -13.42 1.32 -14.75
CA ARG A 430 -13.62 1.09 -13.31
C ARG A 430 -12.92 2.10 -12.42
N PHE A 431 -12.15 3.02 -12.99
CA PHE A 431 -11.61 4.13 -12.23
C PHE A 431 -12.55 5.33 -12.37
N LYS A 432 -13.15 5.73 -11.26
CA LYS A 432 -13.61 7.11 -11.12
C LYS A 432 -12.36 8.00 -11.11
N ARG A 433 -12.45 9.15 -11.77
CA ARG A 433 -11.41 10.19 -11.91
C ARG A 433 -10.81 10.65 -10.56
N GLU A 434 -11.44 10.27 -9.44
CA GLU A 434 -11.10 10.68 -8.07
C GLU A 434 -10.26 9.64 -7.29
N ASP A 435 -10.18 8.37 -7.74
CA ASP A 435 -9.51 7.28 -7.01
C ASP A 435 -8.09 6.95 -7.52
N LEU A 436 -7.64 7.60 -8.59
CA LEU A 436 -6.31 7.43 -9.18
C LEU A 436 -5.31 8.38 -8.54
N ILE A 437 -4.90 8.07 -7.32
CA ILE A 437 -3.93 8.91 -6.61
C ILE A 437 -2.78 8.02 -6.19
N ASN A 438 -2.03 7.58 -7.19
CA ASN A 438 -0.60 7.34 -7.14
C ASN A 438 -0.08 7.49 -8.56
N VAL A 439 -0.20 8.73 -9.04
CA VAL A 439 0.32 9.16 -10.34
C VAL A 439 1.84 8.90 -10.44
N GLU A 440 2.54 8.83 -9.30
CA GLU A 440 3.98 8.51 -9.19
C GLU A 440 4.33 6.99 -9.25
N GLU A 441 3.37 6.07 -9.09
CA GLU A 441 3.61 4.60 -9.22
C GLU A 441 3.11 4.04 -10.56
N ILE A 442 2.41 4.83 -11.36
CA ILE A 442 1.99 4.40 -12.69
C ILE A 442 3.25 4.31 -13.55
N ASN A 443 3.65 3.10 -13.90
CA ASN A 443 4.77 2.91 -14.83
C ASN A 443 4.42 3.60 -16.16
N VAL A 444 5.05 4.74 -16.41
CA VAL A 444 4.81 5.60 -17.57
C VAL A 444 5.08 4.85 -18.88
N GLU A 445 6.01 3.88 -18.90
CA GLU A 445 6.25 3.03 -20.06
C GLU A 445 5.00 2.21 -20.43
N VAL A 446 4.20 1.81 -19.44
CA VAL A 446 2.95 1.09 -19.67
C VAL A 446 1.90 2.01 -20.28
N LEU A 447 1.84 3.29 -19.89
CA LEU A 447 0.96 4.27 -20.52
C LEU A 447 1.34 4.49 -21.98
N PHE A 448 2.61 4.73 -22.28
CA PHE A 448 3.08 4.89 -23.67
C PHE A 448 2.84 3.63 -24.51
N LYS A 449 3.05 2.44 -23.94
CA LYS A 449 2.71 1.18 -24.63
C LYS A 449 1.20 1.06 -24.88
N SER A 450 0.38 1.56 -23.97
CA SER A 450 -1.08 1.54 -24.07
C SER A 450 -1.64 2.52 -25.10
N LEU A 451 -0.89 3.57 -25.46
CA LEU A 451 -1.25 4.47 -26.58
C LEU A 451 -1.27 3.75 -27.94
N LYS A 452 -0.57 2.62 -28.08
CA LYS A 452 -0.57 1.78 -29.29
C LYS A 452 -1.68 0.72 -29.29
N SER A 453 -2.56 0.73 -28.29
CA SER A 453 -3.69 -0.21 -28.19
C SER A 453 -4.71 0.02 -29.31
N GLY A 454 -5.31 -1.04 -29.83
CA GLY A 454 -6.44 -0.95 -30.76
C GLY A 454 -7.77 -0.54 -30.11
N HIS A 455 -7.80 -0.40 -28.78
CA HIS A 455 -9.01 -0.02 -28.03
C HIS A 455 -9.01 1.48 -27.69
N GLU A 456 -10.00 2.21 -28.24
CA GLU A 456 -10.11 3.67 -28.10
C GLU A 456 -10.15 4.16 -26.64
N GLY A 457 -10.88 3.47 -25.76
CA GLY A 457 -11.00 3.87 -24.36
C GLY A 457 -9.68 3.78 -23.59
N THR A 458 -8.84 2.79 -23.92
CA THR A 458 -7.52 2.62 -23.32
C THR A 458 -6.60 3.77 -23.72
N VAL A 459 -6.62 4.19 -24.99
CA VAL A 459 -5.78 5.27 -25.50
C VAL A 459 -6.20 6.60 -24.89
N ILE A 460 -7.50 6.93 -24.89
CA ILE A 460 -8.03 8.18 -24.34
C ILE A 460 -7.71 8.31 -22.85
N TYR A 461 -7.90 7.25 -22.08
CA TYR A 461 -7.61 7.24 -20.65
C TYR A 461 -6.10 7.34 -20.36
N SER A 462 -5.26 6.70 -21.18
CA SER A 462 -3.81 6.84 -21.05
C SER A 462 -3.37 8.28 -21.33
N LEU A 463 -4.01 8.96 -22.29
CA LEU A 463 -3.79 10.38 -22.55
C LEU A 463 -4.26 11.26 -21.38
N ASP A 464 -5.40 10.97 -20.74
CA ASP A 464 -5.87 11.69 -19.55
C ASP A 464 -4.83 11.64 -18.42
N LEU A 465 -4.29 10.45 -18.14
CA LEU A 465 -3.28 10.25 -17.11
C LEU A 465 -1.96 10.95 -17.45
N LEU A 466 -1.51 10.90 -18.71
CA LEU A 466 -0.29 11.58 -19.15
C LEU A 466 -0.43 13.12 -19.10
N GLU A 467 -1.63 13.64 -19.36
CA GLU A 467 -1.96 15.07 -19.23
C GLU A 467 -1.94 15.50 -17.76
N GLU A 468 -2.53 14.71 -16.85
CA GLU A 468 -2.50 14.97 -15.40
C GLU A 468 -1.06 14.92 -14.83
N LEU A 469 -0.22 14.05 -15.39
CA LEU A 469 1.21 13.94 -15.08
C LEU A 469 2.07 15.11 -15.57
N ASN A 470 1.57 15.94 -16.50
CA ASN A 470 2.38 16.91 -17.25
C ASN A 470 3.66 16.29 -17.87
N HIS A 471 3.57 15.07 -18.40
CA HIS A 471 4.74 14.36 -18.91
C HIS A 471 5.37 15.09 -20.12
N PRO A 472 6.72 15.28 -20.19
CA PRO A 472 7.38 16.04 -21.25
C PRO A 472 7.10 15.48 -22.66
N ASP A 473 7.08 14.16 -22.81
CA ASP A 473 6.87 13.49 -24.11
C ASP A 473 5.40 13.43 -24.56
N LEU A 474 4.44 13.92 -23.77
CA LEU A 474 3.03 13.94 -24.16
C LEU A 474 2.84 14.73 -25.46
N LYS A 475 3.55 15.85 -25.63
CA LYS A 475 3.41 16.72 -26.81
C LYS A 475 3.78 15.98 -28.10
N SER A 476 4.85 15.19 -28.10
CA SER A 476 5.25 14.38 -29.26
C SER A 476 4.29 13.23 -29.56
N GLU A 477 3.72 12.61 -28.53
CA GLU A 477 2.74 11.53 -28.74
C GLU A 477 1.41 12.03 -29.29
N LEU A 478 0.96 13.24 -28.89
CA LEU A 478 -0.22 13.86 -29.47
C LEU A 478 -0.08 14.01 -31.00
N ILE A 479 1.10 14.40 -31.49
CA ILE A 479 1.36 14.49 -32.94
C ILE A 479 1.27 13.12 -33.60
N THR A 480 1.88 12.10 -32.99
CA THR A 480 1.86 10.73 -33.51
C THR A 480 0.43 10.17 -33.60
N LEU A 481 -0.40 10.44 -32.60
CA LEU A 481 -1.77 9.92 -32.50
C LEU A 481 -2.79 10.65 -33.38
N LEU A 482 -2.42 11.76 -34.04
CA LEU A 482 -3.24 12.36 -35.10
C LEU A 482 -3.55 11.35 -36.24
N GLY A 483 -2.70 10.34 -36.43
CA GLY A 483 -2.89 9.27 -37.41
C GLY A 483 -3.64 8.03 -36.90
N HIS A 484 -4.18 8.04 -35.68
CA HIS A 484 -4.80 6.85 -35.08
C HIS A 484 -6.05 6.40 -35.86
N PRO A 485 -6.33 5.09 -36.04
CA PRO A 485 -7.46 4.60 -36.85
C PRO A 485 -8.84 5.01 -36.31
N SER A 486 -9.02 5.05 -34.98
CA SER A 486 -10.28 5.51 -34.35
C SER A 486 -10.41 7.04 -34.39
N SER A 487 -11.53 7.53 -34.90
CA SER A 487 -11.88 8.95 -34.95
C SER A 487 -12.10 9.58 -33.58
N SER A 488 -12.64 8.82 -32.63
CA SER A 488 -12.82 9.25 -31.24
C SER A 488 -11.49 9.55 -30.56
N VAL A 489 -10.46 8.76 -30.85
CA VAL A 489 -9.09 9.03 -30.38
C VAL A 489 -8.54 10.29 -31.03
N ARG A 490 -8.69 10.46 -32.35
CA ARG A 490 -8.24 11.66 -33.07
C ARG A 490 -8.89 12.93 -32.52
N ILE A 491 -10.21 12.92 -32.27
CA ILE A 491 -10.93 14.03 -31.65
C ILE A 491 -10.36 14.34 -30.25
N SER A 492 -10.18 13.32 -29.41
CA SER A 492 -9.64 13.51 -28.06
C SER A 492 -8.20 14.06 -28.05
N VAL A 493 -7.40 13.71 -29.06
CA VAL A 493 -6.06 14.28 -29.29
C VAL A 493 -6.16 15.74 -29.71
N LEU A 494 -7.06 16.08 -30.64
CA LEU A 494 -7.28 17.44 -31.13
C LEU A 494 -7.75 18.39 -30.03
N GLU A 495 -8.68 17.96 -29.19
CA GLU A 495 -9.13 18.72 -28.00
C GLU A 495 -7.98 19.01 -27.02
N ARG A 496 -7.02 18.08 -26.89
CA ARG A 496 -5.81 18.29 -26.07
C ARG A 496 -4.83 19.24 -26.74
N ILE A 497 -4.67 19.16 -28.06
CA ILE A 497 -3.85 20.11 -28.83
C ILE A 497 -4.42 21.53 -28.70
N GLU A 498 -5.74 21.71 -28.76
CA GLU A 498 -6.42 23.00 -28.54
C GLU A 498 -6.06 23.61 -27.16
N ARG A 499 -5.99 22.78 -26.10
CA ARG A 499 -5.66 23.21 -24.74
C ARG A 499 -4.16 23.42 -24.49
N ILE A 500 -3.33 22.44 -24.86
CA ILE A 500 -1.89 22.37 -24.55
C ILE A 500 -1.06 23.22 -25.52
N LYS A 501 -1.56 23.43 -26.73
CA LYS A 501 -0.95 24.22 -27.81
C LYS A 501 0.51 23.83 -28.13
N PRO A 502 0.80 22.56 -28.47
CA PRO A 502 2.12 22.16 -28.92
C PRO A 502 2.47 22.81 -30.26
N GLU A 503 3.57 23.56 -30.33
CA GLU A 503 4.04 24.27 -31.54
C GLU A 503 4.20 23.34 -32.76
N GLN A 504 4.65 22.11 -32.55
CA GLN A 504 4.83 21.11 -33.61
C GLN A 504 3.52 20.79 -34.36
N ALA A 505 2.36 20.94 -33.71
CA ALA A 505 1.06 20.69 -34.35
C ALA A 505 0.71 21.74 -35.43
N ARG A 506 1.34 22.93 -35.42
CA ARG A 506 1.07 23.99 -36.42
C ARG A 506 1.39 23.53 -37.84
N ALA A 507 2.45 22.75 -38.03
CA ALA A 507 2.85 22.24 -39.34
C ALA A 507 2.09 20.97 -39.75
N GLU A 508 1.66 20.17 -38.77
CA GLU A 508 1.09 18.83 -38.98
C GLU A 508 -0.43 18.83 -39.19
N LEU A 509 -1.16 19.83 -38.68
CA LEU A 509 -2.63 19.87 -38.79
C LEU A 509 -3.16 20.17 -40.21
N PRO A 510 -2.63 21.13 -41.00
CA PRO A 510 -3.13 21.41 -42.34
C PRO A 510 -3.21 20.17 -43.27
N PRO A 511 -2.14 19.36 -43.45
CA PRO A 511 -2.24 18.17 -44.30
C PRO A 511 -3.21 17.12 -43.74
N ARG A 512 -3.39 17.05 -42.41
CA ARG A 512 -4.34 16.14 -41.76
C ARG A 512 -5.79 16.58 -42.00
N ILE A 513 -6.07 17.88 -41.96
CA ILE A 513 -7.41 18.42 -42.23
C ILE A 513 -7.84 18.07 -43.65
N GLU A 514 -6.95 18.24 -44.64
CA GLU A 514 -7.25 17.95 -46.05
C GLU A 514 -7.68 16.50 -46.27
N HIS A 515 -6.98 15.55 -45.64
CA HIS A 515 -7.18 14.12 -45.82
C HIS A 515 -8.15 13.47 -44.82
N GLU A 516 -8.71 14.21 -43.85
CA GLU A 516 -9.63 13.66 -42.86
C GLU A 516 -11.03 13.43 -43.46
N PRO A 517 -11.50 12.17 -43.56
CA PRO A 517 -12.81 11.87 -44.14
C PRO A 517 -13.97 12.16 -43.19
N ILE A 518 -13.75 12.22 -41.87
CA ILE A 518 -14.83 12.35 -40.88
C ILE A 518 -15.05 13.82 -40.54
N GLU A 519 -16.23 14.33 -40.90
CA GLU A 519 -16.63 15.74 -40.70
C GLU A 519 -16.40 16.23 -39.25
N GLN A 520 -16.73 15.42 -38.24
CA GLN A 520 -16.55 15.79 -36.82
C GLN A 520 -15.07 15.97 -36.44
N THR A 521 -14.22 15.02 -36.84
CA THR A 521 -12.78 15.07 -36.57
C THR A 521 -12.12 16.21 -37.35
N ARG A 522 -12.57 16.44 -38.58
CA ARG A 522 -12.10 17.53 -39.43
C ARG A 522 -12.41 18.89 -38.81
N SER A 523 -13.62 19.07 -38.27
CA SER A 523 -14.00 20.30 -37.57
C SER A 523 -13.16 20.53 -36.30
N ALA A 524 -12.96 19.49 -35.48
CA ALA A 524 -12.10 19.57 -34.30
C ALA A 524 -10.65 19.92 -34.67
N ALA A 525 -10.16 19.45 -35.83
CA ALA A 525 -8.82 19.77 -36.31
C ALA A 525 -8.67 21.25 -36.70
N VAL A 526 -9.68 21.83 -37.34
CA VAL A 526 -9.70 23.26 -37.67
C VAL A 526 -9.81 24.12 -36.39
N GLN A 527 -10.57 23.68 -35.39
CA GLN A 527 -10.63 24.37 -34.08
C GLN A 527 -9.28 24.35 -33.38
N ALA A 528 -8.62 23.19 -33.31
CA ALA A 528 -7.29 23.06 -32.74
C ALA A 528 -6.25 23.90 -33.50
N TYR A 529 -6.32 23.93 -34.83
CA TYR A 529 -5.47 24.78 -35.67
C TYR A 529 -5.69 26.26 -35.36
N SER A 530 -6.94 26.70 -35.25
CA SER A 530 -7.29 28.09 -34.90
C SER A 530 -6.75 28.50 -33.53
N ALA A 531 -6.75 27.59 -32.54
CA ALA A 531 -6.20 27.84 -31.21
C ALA A 531 -4.67 28.03 -31.22
N LEU A 532 -3.99 27.38 -32.18
CA LEU A 532 -2.55 27.51 -32.39
C LEU A 532 -2.18 28.74 -33.22
N THR A 533 -3.03 29.18 -34.16
CA THR A 533 -2.75 30.29 -35.09
C THR A 533 -3.51 31.58 -34.75
N ALA A 534 -3.94 31.72 -33.51
CA ALA A 534 -4.72 32.87 -33.03
C ALA A 534 -4.10 34.25 -33.34
N GLU A 535 -2.78 34.32 -33.52
CA GLU A 535 -2.03 35.54 -33.85
C GLU A 535 -2.20 36.00 -35.31
N ASP A 536 -2.51 35.08 -36.23
CA ASP A 536 -2.70 35.37 -37.66
C ASP A 536 -3.99 34.75 -38.20
N ILE A 537 -5.05 35.56 -38.17
CA ILE A 537 -6.40 35.21 -38.63
C ILE A 537 -6.39 34.80 -40.11
N ASN A 538 -5.45 35.31 -40.93
CA ASN A 538 -5.42 35.01 -42.36
C ASN A 538 -5.20 33.52 -42.65
N LEU A 539 -4.57 32.79 -41.73
CA LEU A 539 -4.37 31.35 -41.83
C LEU A 539 -5.67 30.55 -41.64
N ILE A 540 -6.69 31.15 -41.01
CA ILE A 540 -7.97 30.49 -40.70
C ILE A 540 -9.02 30.79 -41.79
N LEU A 541 -8.92 31.95 -42.48
CA LEU A 541 -9.86 32.38 -43.52
C LEU A 541 -10.11 31.36 -44.65
N PRO A 542 -9.12 30.57 -45.13
CA PRO A 542 -9.37 29.53 -46.13
C PRO A 542 -10.37 28.46 -45.64
N TYR A 543 -10.31 28.10 -44.37
CA TYR A 543 -11.22 27.12 -43.77
C TYR A 543 -12.62 27.71 -43.54
N LEU A 544 -12.72 28.98 -43.15
CA LEU A 544 -14.00 29.69 -43.00
C LEU A 544 -14.75 29.85 -44.33
N ASN A 545 -14.01 29.91 -45.44
CA ASN A 545 -14.56 30.04 -46.79
C ASN A 545 -14.51 28.73 -47.59
N SER A 546 -14.20 27.61 -46.93
CA SER A 546 -14.22 26.28 -47.53
C SER A 546 -15.64 25.88 -47.95
N ASN A 547 -15.76 25.11 -49.02
CA ASN A 547 -17.02 24.47 -49.41
C ASN A 547 -17.40 23.31 -48.46
N ASN A 548 -16.48 22.90 -47.57
CA ASN A 548 -16.75 21.91 -46.55
C ASN A 548 -17.34 22.56 -45.29
N ASN A 549 -18.51 22.09 -44.90
CA ASN A 549 -19.25 22.58 -43.75
C ASN A 549 -18.51 22.34 -42.42
N ALA A 550 -17.77 21.25 -42.30
CA ALA A 550 -16.98 20.94 -41.11
C ALA A 550 -15.84 21.95 -40.91
N ASP A 551 -15.17 22.34 -42.01
CA ASP A 551 -14.10 23.34 -42.00
C ASP A 551 -14.67 24.71 -41.62
N THR A 552 -15.80 25.07 -42.24
CA THR A 552 -16.48 26.34 -41.96
C THR A 552 -16.91 26.41 -40.49
N PHE A 553 -17.54 25.35 -39.97
CA PHE A 553 -17.97 25.28 -38.57
C PHE A 553 -16.78 25.35 -37.61
N GLY A 554 -15.72 24.58 -37.87
CA GLY A 554 -14.52 24.56 -37.04
C GLY A 554 -13.80 25.91 -37.01
N ALA A 555 -13.67 26.56 -38.17
CA ALA A 555 -13.06 27.89 -38.29
C ALA A 555 -13.89 28.95 -37.57
N LEU A 556 -15.21 28.87 -37.65
CA LEU A 556 -16.11 29.82 -37.01
C LEU A 556 -16.06 29.71 -35.48
N VAL A 557 -16.10 28.50 -34.93
CA VAL A 557 -15.91 28.28 -33.48
C VAL A 557 -14.49 28.70 -33.04
N GLY A 558 -13.47 28.37 -33.83
CA GLY A 558 -12.09 28.74 -33.55
C GLY A 558 -11.87 30.25 -33.50
N LEU A 559 -12.39 30.99 -34.49
CA LEU A 559 -12.28 32.45 -34.54
C LEU A 559 -13.08 33.15 -33.44
N LEU A 560 -14.26 32.63 -33.08
CA LEU A 560 -15.03 33.15 -31.94
C LEU A 560 -14.31 32.96 -30.61
N LYS A 561 -13.64 31.82 -30.41
CA LYS A 561 -12.91 31.54 -29.17
C LYS A 561 -11.56 32.25 -29.09
N TYR A 562 -10.83 32.34 -30.20
CA TYR A 562 -9.39 32.67 -30.19
C TYR A 562 -9.00 33.88 -31.06
N GLY A 563 -9.85 34.34 -31.97
CA GLY A 563 -9.49 35.34 -32.98
C GLY A 563 -9.56 36.81 -32.52
N GLY A 564 -9.78 37.09 -31.24
CA GLY A 564 -9.90 38.46 -30.72
C GLY A 564 -11.04 39.28 -31.37
N GLU A 565 -10.95 40.61 -31.34
CA GLU A 565 -11.99 41.50 -31.91
C GLU A 565 -12.15 41.34 -33.43
N ASN A 566 -11.04 41.18 -34.15
CA ASN A 566 -11.04 41.00 -35.60
C ASN A 566 -11.70 39.66 -35.98
N GLY A 567 -11.34 38.57 -35.31
CA GLY A 567 -11.93 37.25 -35.54
C GLY A 567 -13.41 37.22 -35.16
N PHE A 568 -13.80 37.93 -34.11
CA PHE A 568 -15.21 38.09 -33.73
C PHE A 568 -16.01 38.82 -34.82
N THR A 569 -15.51 39.94 -35.33
CA THR A 569 -16.18 40.73 -36.38
C THR A 569 -16.40 39.88 -37.65
N ILE A 570 -15.35 39.19 -38.11
CA ILE A 570 -15.39 38.34 -39.30
C ILE A 570 -16.36 37.15 -39.09
N SER A 571 -16.31 36.52 -37.92
CA SER A 571 -17.19 35.39 -37.59
C SER A 571 -18.65 35.84 -37.47
N HIS A 572 -18.91 37.03 -36.93
CA HIS A 572 -20.23 37.62 -36.80
C HIS A 572 -20.87 37.90 -38.17
N GLU A 573 -20.12 38.50 -39.10
CA GLU A 573 -20.61 38.70 -40.47
C GLU A 573 -20.92 37.37 -41.18
N LYS A 574 -20.05 36.36 -41.01
CA LYS A 574 -20.26 35.03 -41.59
C LYS A 574 -21.47 34.34 -40.97
N LEU A 575 -21.64 34.39 -39.65
CA LEU A 575 -22.80 33.87 -38.93
C LEU A 575 -24.09 34.48 -39.44
N LYS A 576 -24.13 35.81 -39.60
CA LYS A 576 -25.32 36.51 -40.12
C LYS A 576 -25.68 36.03 -41.53
N LYS A 577 -24.69 35.93 -42.42
CA LYS A 577 -24.88 35.39 -43.78
C LYS A 577 -25.37 33.93 -43.77
N LEU A 578 -24.86 33.09 -42.87
CA LEU A 578 -25.29 31.69 -42.75
C LEU A 578 -26.69 31.55 -42.17
N ALA A 579 -27.06 32.40 -41.21
CA ALA A 579 -28.39 32.42 -40.58
C ALA A 579 -29.49 32.91 -41.54
N GLU A 580 -29.18 33.87 -42.40
CA GLU A 580 -30.09 34.42 -43.42
C GLU A 580 -30.12 33.60 -44.72
N HIS A 581 -29.29 32.54 -44.83
CA HIS A 581 -29.20 31.74 -46.04
C HIS A 581 -30.46 30.88 -46.26
N THR A 582 -30.85 30.71 -47.53
CA THR A 582 -31.97 29.85 -47.96
C THR A 582 -31.79 28.36 -47.60
N SER A 583 -30.55 27.89 -47.40
CA SER A 583 -30.24 26.49 -47.11
C SER A 583 -30.44 26.18 -45.62
N ALA A 584 -31.29 25.20 -45.31
CA ALA A 584 -31.50 24.73 -43.94
C ALA A 584 -30.21 24.24 -43.27
N ARG A 585 -29.26 23.69 -44.06
CA ARG A 585 -27.98 23.19 -43.56
C ARG A 585 -27.06 24.33 -43.10
N ASN A 586 -27.07 25.48 -43.80
CA ASN A 586 -26.30 26.67 -43.41
C ASN A 586 -26.84 27.31 -42.13
N ARG A 587 -28.17 27.36 -41.98
CA ARG A 587 -28.82 27.83 -40.75
C ARG A 587 -28.53 26.93 -39.54
N PHE A 588 -28.44 25.61 -39.75
CA PHE A 588 -28.08 24.66 -38.71
C PHE A 588 -26.65 24.85 -38.18
N ILE A 589 -25.68 25.11 -39.07
CA ILE A 589 -24.28 25.41 -38.70
C ILE A 589 -24.21 26.69 -37.86
N ALA A 590 -24.92 27.74 -38.28
CA ALA A 590 -24.99 28.99 -37.52
C ALA A 590 -25.58 28.78 -36.11
N ALA A 591 -26.62 27.94 -35.98
CA ALA A 591 -27.21 27.62 -34.68
C ALA A 591 -26.29 26.77 -33.79
N GLN A 592 -25.55 25.80 -34.34
CA GLN A 592 -24.60 25.00 -33.58
C GLN A 592 -23.42 25.82 -33.05
N ALA A 593 -22.98 26.84 -33.78
CA ALA A 593 -21.78 27.61 -33.42
C ALA A 593 -22.02 28.64 -32.30
N LEU A 594 -23.30 28.94 -32.03
CA LEU A 594 -23.74 29.85 -30.97
C LEU A 594 -24.04 29.12 -29.64
N ARG A 595 -23.95 27.79 -29.63
CA ARG A 595 -24.17 26.95 -28.46
C ARG A 595 -22.86 26.71 -27.72
#